data_AF-A0AAJ4LT73-F1
#
_entry.id   AF-A0AAJ4LT73-F1
#
_cell.length_a   1.000
_cell.length_b   1.000
_cell.length_c   1.000
_cell.angle_alpha   90.00
_cell.angle_beta   90.00
_cell.angle_gamma   90.00
#
_symmetry.space_group_name_H-M   'P 1'
#
loop_
_entity.id
_entity.type
_entity.pdbx_description
1 polymer ?
#
loop_
_entity_poly.entity_id
_entity_poly.type
_entity_poly.pdbx_seq_one_letter_code
_entity_poly.pdbx_strand_id
1 'polypeptide(L)'
;MGKNTTTVKVLNKTGSHIEDIHFSHRYDEDSYDHGKLDNLENRAEATIGKAVYWTGFLRTGYDYWWIEFKRGGKIYTCKANFYCYLTASDAKDGGPVVLELHEDKMVVVPPKSSSCSVRLYESAQLLQMITESHEKSGLSDAGEEQDESKKACMID
;
A
#
# COMPACT_ATOMS: atom_id res chain seq x y z
N MET A 1 16.09 9.52 18.54
CA MET A 1 15.41 8.64 17.57
C MET A 1 15.12 7.34 18.28
N GLY A 2 13.90 6.80 18.18
CA GLY A 2 13.51 5.53 18.76
C GLY A 2 13.01 4.57 17.69
N LYS A 3 13.55 3.34 17.67
CA LYS A 3 12.97 2.20 16.95
C LYS A 3 11.84 1.64 17.82
N ASN A 4 10.66 1.49 17.25
CA ASN A 4 9.48 0.96 17.90
C ASN A 4 9.03 -0.32 17.20
N THR A 5 8.17 -1.09 17.86
CA THR A 5 7.51 -2.26 17.26
C THR A 5 6.13 -2.38 17.88
N THR A 6 5.10 -2.51 17.05
CA THR A 6 3.72 -2.75 17.49
C THR A 6 3.16 -4.01 16.86
N THR A 7 2.17 -4.61 17.52
CA THR A 7 1.41 -5.75 16.98
C THR A 7 0.45 -5.26 15.91
N VAL A 8 0.33 -5.98 14.80
CA VAL A 8 -0.65 -5.69 13.75
C VAL A 8 -1.75 -6.73 13.78
N LYS A 9 -2.99 -6.26 13.85
CA LYS A 9 -4.20 -7.08 13.79
C LYS A 9 -4.98 -6.79 12.53
N VAL A 10 -5.73 -7.77 12.06
CA VAL A 10 -6.75 -7.62 11.01
C VAL A 10 -8.12 -7.78 11.66
N LEU A 11 -9.04 -6.89 11.33
CA LEU A 11 -10.45 -6.95 11.71
C LEU A 11 -11.30 -7.02 10.44
N ASN A 12 -11.93 -8.17 10.21
CA ASN A 12 -12.76 -8.38 9.02
C ASN A 12 -14.13 -7.67 9.21
N LYS A 13 -14.36 -6.60 8.44
CA LYS A 13 -15.65 -5.91 8.30
C LYS A 13 -16.16 -5.97 6.85
N THR A 14 -15.73 -6.96 6.07
CA THR A 14 -16.03 -7.04 4.63
C THR A 14 -17.46 -7.48 4.34
N GLY A 15 -18.21 -7.94 5.35
CA GLY A 15 -19.53 -8.52 5.21
C GLY A 15 -19.52 -10.05 5.03
N SER A 16 -18.36 -10.63 4.69
CA SER A 16 -18.19 -12.05 4.35
C SER A 16 -16.96 -12.64 5.03
N HIS A 17 -16.86 -13.98 5.04
CA HIS A 17 -15.62 -14.70 5.31
C HIS A 17 -14.52 -14.31 4.31
N ILE A 18 -13.27 -14.28 4.77
CA ILE A 18 -12.09 -14.02 3.94
C ILE A 18 -10.98 -15.05 4.21
N GLU A 19 -10.16 -15.31 3.19
CA GLU A 19 -9.19 -16.41 3.13
C GLU A 19 -7.85 -15.92 2.57
N ASP A 20 -6.77 -16.70 2.76
CA ASP A 20 -5.42 -16.45 2.23
C ASP A 20 -4.99 -14.98 2.43
N ILE A 21 -5.03 -14.52 3.68
CA ILE A 21 -4.77 -13.12 4.05
C ILE A 21 -3.26 -12.95 4.15
N HIS A 22 -2.68 -12.11 3.29
CA HIS A 22 -1.27 -11.73 3.28
C HIS A 22 -1.11 -10.26 3.64
N PHE A 23 -0.20 -9.96 4.56
CA PHE A 23 0.08 -8.61 5.04
C PHE A 23 1.55 -8.25 4.82
N SER A 24 1.78 -6.98 4.47
CA SER A 24 3.11 -6.36 4.42
C SER A 24 3.06 -4.96 5.01
N HIS A 25 3.98 -4.68 5.94
CA HIS A 25 4.34 -3.33 6.36
C HIS A 25 5.79 -3.06 6.00
N ARG A 26 6.07 -1.82 5.59
CA ARG A 26 7.42 -1.38 5.26
C ARG A 26 7.62 0.03 5.79
N TYR A 27 8.66 0.23 6.59
CA TYR A 27 9.11 1.57 6.99
C TYR A 27 10.27 1.99 6.07
N ASP A 28 10.00 2.88 5.11
CA ASP A 28 10.89 3.25 3.99
C ASP A 28 11.67 2.06 3.40
N GLU A 29 12.97 2.00 3.67
CA GLU A 29 13.89 0.92 3.30
C GLU A 29 14.51 0.24 4.54
N ASP A 30 14.16 0.69 5.75
CA ASP A 30 14.76 0.27 7.02
C ASP A 30 14.18 -1.03 7.60
N SER A 31 12.90 -1.32 7.32
CA SER A 31 12.23 -2.54 7.79
C SER A 31 11.15 -3.01 6.82
N TYR A 32 11.06 -4.33 6.70
CA TYR A 32 10.08 -5.07 5.93
C TYR A 32 9.50 -6.14 6.85
N ASP A 33 8.23 -5.99 7.23
CA ASP A 33 7.52 -6.88 8.13
C ASP A 33 6.37 -7.55 7.36
N HIS A 34 6.25 -8.87 7.51
CA HIS A 34 5.25 -9.66 6.80
C HIS A 34 4.42 -10.49 7.78
N GLY A 35 3.20 -10.83 7.37
CA GLY A 35 2.28 -11.65 8.14
C GLY A 35 1.32 -12.41 7.25
N LYS A 36 0.71 -13.46 7.79
CA LYS A 36 -0.36 -14.20 7.10
C LYS A 36 -1.37 -14.81 8.06
N LEU A 37 -2.59 -14.98 7.59
CA LEU A 37 -3.66 -15.75 8.24
C LEU A 37 -4.37 -16.59 7.17
N ASP A 38 -4.63 -17.85 7.47
CA ASP A 38 -5.27 -18.77 6.50
C ASP A 38 -6.73 -18.34 6.22
N ASN A 39 -7.44 -17.83 7.23
CA ASN A 39 -8.78 -17.26 7.09
C ASN A 39 -9.16 -16.34 8.27
N LEU A 40 -10.26 -15.59 8.11
CA LEU A 40 -10.88 -14.79 9.16
C LEU A 40 -12.38 -14.60 8.92
N GLU A 41 -13.19 -15.06 9.87
CA GLU A 41 -14.66 -14.91 9.85
C GLU A 41 -15.11 -13.45 9.86
N ASN A 42 -16.33 -13.17 9.35
CA ASN A 42 -16.88 -11.80 9.36
C ASN A 42 -17.04 -11.31 10.82
N ARG A 43 -16.59 -10.07 11.08
CA ARG A 43 -16.49 -9.42 12.41
C ARG A 43 -15.45 -10.03 13.37
N ALA A 44 -14.67 -11.03 12.96
CA ALA A 44 -13.57 -11.54 13.77
C ALA A 44 -12.32 -10.64 13.66
N GLU A 45 -11.51 -10.66 14.72
CA GLU A 45 -10.22 -9.97 14.81
C GLU A 45 -9.12 -11.00 15.11
N ALA A 46 -7.97 -10.90 14.42
CA ALA A 46 -6.82 -11.76 14.66
C ALA A 46 -5.49 -10.99 14.49
N THR A 47 -4.46 -11.38 15.24
CA THR A 47 -3.09 -10.90 15.04
C THR A 47 -2.51 -11.52 13.78
N ILE A 48 -2.11 -10.69 12.80
CA ILE A 48 -1.48 -11.14 11.56
C ILE A 48 0.04 -11.02 11.58
N GLY A 49 0.60 -10.10 12.38
CA GLY A 49 2.03 -9.83 12.41
C GLY A 49 2.39 -8.65 13.31
N LYS A 50 3.39 -7.88 12.87
CA LYS A 50 3.93 -6.70 13.56
C LYS A 50 4.28 -5.61 12.54
N ALA A 51 4.51 -4.39 13.03
CA ALA A 51 5.05 -3.28 12.26
C ALA A 51 6.22 -2.67 13.04
N VAL A 52 7.39 -2.54 12.41
CA VAL A 52 8.60 -1.96 12.98
C VAL A 52 8.85 -0.59 12.33
N TYR A 53 8.88 0.46 13.14
CA TYR A 53 8.90 1.85 12.67
C TYR A 53 9.81 2.73 13.51
N TRP A 54 10.20 3.89 13.00
CA TRP A 54 11.08 4.84 13.69
C TRP A 54 10.40 6.17 13.98
N THR A 55 10.78 6.80 15.08
CA THR A 55 10.23 8.09 15.51
C THR A 55 11.32 9.04 16.02
N GLY A 56 11.08 10.34 15.86
CA GLY A 56 11.93 11.41 16.40
C GLY A 56 12.07 12.61 15.44
N PHE A 57 12.55 13.73 15.98
CA PHE A 57 12.59 15.05 15.32
C PHE A 57 13.30 15.09 13.95
N LEU A 58 14.20 14.14 13.66
CA LEU A 58 14.96 14.07 12.40
C LEU A 58 14.57 12.86 11.52
N ARG A 59 13.47 12.15 11.81
CA ARG A 59 12.97 11.08 10.93
C ARG A 59 11.81 11.59 10.08
N THR A 60 11.95 11.36 8.78
CA THR A 60 11.03 11.78 7.71
C THR A 60 10.36 10.59 7.02
N GLY A 61 10.42 9.41 7.63
CA GLY A 61 10.07 8.15 6.97
C GLY A 61 8.60 7.80 7.04
N TYR A 62 8.19 6.92 6.12
CA TYR A 62 6.80 6.57 5.87
C TYR A 62 6.54 5.10 6.20
N ASP A 63 5.50 4.87 6.99
CA ASP A 63 4.90 3.56 7.21
C ASP A 63 4.00 3.20 6.02
N TYR A 64 4.48 2.32 5.14
CA TYR A 64 3.73 1.78 4.01
C TYR A 64 2.96 0.52 4.43
N TRP A 65 1.71 0.42 3.98
CA TRP A 65 0.77 -0.64 4.36
C TRP A 65 0.19 -1.30 3.13
N TRP A 66 0.31 -2.63 3.05
CA TRP A 66 -0.26 -3.43 1.98
C TRP A 66 -0.91 -4.71 2.53
N ILE A 67 -2.00 -5.12 1.90
CA ILE A 67 -2.69 -6.36 2.20
C ILE A 67 -3.24 -6.98 0.92
N GLU A 68 -3.31 -8.30 0.89
CA GLU A 68 -4.04 -9.09 -0.10
C GLU A 68 -4.86 -10.16 0.62
N PHE A 69 -6.06 -10.46 0.14
CA PHE A 69 -6.90 -11.54 0.67
C PHE A 69 -7.91 -12.01 -0.37
N LYS A 70 -8.41 -13.24 -0.21
CA LYS A 70 -9.53 -13.78 -0.99
C LYS A 70 -10.86 -13.50 -0.31
N ARG A 71 -11.88 -13.13 -1.11
CA ARG A 71 -13.28 -12.99 -0.68
C ARG A 71 -14.18 -13.44 -1.82
N GLY A 72 -15.00 -14.45 -1.60
CA GLY A 72 -15.92 -14.98 -2.63
C GLY A 72 -15.19 -15.46 -3.90
N GLY A 73 -14.03 -16.09 -3.75
CA GLY A 73 -13.20 -16.57 -4.87
C GLY A 73 -12.39 -15.49 -5.62
N LYS A 74 -12.57 -14.20 -5.31
CA LYS A 74 -11.82 -13.08 -5.89
C LYS A 74 -10.70 -12.62 -4.95
N ILE A 75 -9.56 -12.24 -5.50
CA ILE A 75 -8.43 -11.66 -4.77
C ILE A 75 -8.61 -10.14 -4.71
N TYR A 76 -8.51 -9.56 -3.51
CA TYR A 76 -8.61 -8.13 -3.25
C TYR A 76 -7.31 -7.60 -2.64
N THR A 77 -6.88 -6.42 -3.08
CA THR A 77 -5.66 -5.76 -2.59
C THR A 77 -5.75 -4.23 -2.71
N CYS A 78 -4.79 -3.50 -2.15
CA CYS A 78 -4.65 -2.05 -2.28
C CYS A 78 -3.38 -1.67 -3.06
N LYS A 79 -3.26 -0.39 -3.45
CA LYS A 79 -2.03 0.12 -4.07
C LYS A 79 -0.81 -0.08 -3.15
N ALA A 80 0.34 -0.46 -3.72
CA ALA A 80 1.55 -0.80 -2.97
C ALA A 80 2.20 0.39 -2.22
N ASN A 81 1.96 1.62 -2.66
CA ASN A 81 2.53 2.84 -2.07
C ASN A 81 1.56 3.58 -1.12
N PHE A 82 0.55 2.91 -0.59
CA PHE A 82 -0.29 3.48 0.46
C PHE A 82 0.49 3.58 1.78
N TYR A 83 0.44 4.74 2.42
CA TYR A 83 1.10 5.01 3.69
C TYR A 83 0.12 5.53 4.75
N CYS A 84 0.43 5.27 6.03
CA CYS A 84 -0.28 5.84 7.17
C CYS A 84 0.66 5.88 8.39
N TYR A 85 1.02 7.08 8.83
CA TYR A 85 2.09 7.26 9.81
C TYR A 85 1.79 6.65 11.18
N LEU A 86 2.82 6.04 11.77
CA LEU A 86 2.90 5.74 13.19
C LEU A 86 3.79 6.78 13.90
N THR A 87 3.35 7.26 15.06
CA THR A 87 4.04 8.34 15.79
C THR A 87 4.57 7.87 17.14
N ALA A 88 5.33 8.76 17.80
CA ALA A 88 5.78 8.53 19.17
C ALA A 88 4.62 8.45 20.18
N SER A 89 3.41 8.88 19.83
CA SER A 89 2.21 8.71 20.66
C SER A 89 1.70 7.28 20.61
N ASP A 90 1.73 6.62 19.45
CA ASP A 90 1.36 5.21 19.33
C ASP A 90 2.33 4.31 20.09
N ALA A 91 3.63 4.64 20.01
CA ALA A 91 4.68 3.91 20.73
C ALA A 91 4.54 4.01 22.26
N LYS A 92 4.02 5.14 22.76
CA LYS A 92 3.76 5.36 24.19
C LYS A 92 2.50 4.68 24.70
N ASP A 93 1.49 4.54 23.84
CA ASP A 93 0.27 3.81 24.18
C ASP A 93 0.51 2.30 24.23
N GLY A 94 1.31 1.77 23.29
CA GLY A 94 1.65 0.35 23.22
C GLY A 94 0.53 -0.54 22.66
N GLY A 95 -0.64 0.03 22.32
CA GLY A 95 -1.71 -0.67 21.64
C GLY A 95 -1.35 -1.17 20.23
N PRO A 96 -2.11 -2.14 19.70
CA PRO A 96 -1.91 -2.65 18.35
C PRO A 96 -2.35 -1.64 17.29
N VAL A 97 -1.81 -1.78 16.08
CA VAL A 97 -2.43 -1.20 14.88
C VAL A 97 -3.47 -2.19 14.35
N VAL A 98 -4.68 -1.71 14.06
CA VAL A 98 -5.76 -2.53 13.50
C VAL A 98 -5.97 -2.17 12.03
N LEU A 99 -5.92 -3.19 11.17
CA LEU A 99 -6.31 -3.10 9.76
C LEU A 99 -7.78 -3.51 9.64
N GLU A 100 -8.67 -2.52 9.55
CA GLU A 100 -10.09 -2.77 9.34
C GLU A 100 -10.35 -2.97 7.84
N LEU A 101 -10.76 -4.18 7.46
CA LEU A 101 -11.05 -4.53 6.07
C LEU A 101 -12.54 -4.42 5.81
N HIS A 102 -12.97 -3.39 5.10
CA HIS A 102 -14.35 -3.21 4.65
C HIS A 102 -14.55 -3.82 3.26
N GLU A 103 -15.78 -3.75 2.73
CA GLU A 103 -16.10 -4.24 1.40
C GLU A 103 -15.21 -3.64 0.31
N ASP A 104 -14.99 -2.33 0.35
CA ASP A 104 -14.33 -1.53 -0.70
C ASP A 104 -13.05 -0.81 -0.26
N LYS A 105 -12.64 -0.91 1.02
CA LYS A 105 -11.49 -0.18 1.57
C LYS A 105 -10.83 -0.88 2.75
N MET A 106 -9.53 -0.63 2.92
CA MET A 106 -8.80 -0.88 4.16
C MET A 106 -8.67 0.42 4.93
N VAL A 107 -8.88 0.38 6.25
CA VAL A 107 -8.55 1.48 7.18
C VAL A 107 -7.43 1.01 8.09
N VAL A 108 -6.30 1.73 8.10
CA VAL A 108 -5.24 1.57 9.09
C VAL A 108 -5.64 2.43 10.30
N VAL A 109 -5.78 1.80 11.46
CA VAL A 109 -6.13 2.44 12.73
C VAL A 109 -4.97 2.31 13.71
N PRO A 110 -4.11 3.34 13.83
CA PRO A 110 -3.14 3.44 14.91
C PRO A 110 -3.83 3.62 16.28
N PRO A 111 -3.18 3.24 17.39
CA PRO A 111 -3.77 3.33 18.73
C PRO A 111 -3.95 4.77 19.26
N LYS A 112 -3.24 5.77 18.70
CA LYS A 112 -3.37 7.19 19.05
C LYS A 112 -3.34 8.15 17.86
N SER A 113 -2.58 7.86 16.81
CA SER A 113 -2.51 8.70 15.61
C SER A 113 -3.78 8.58 14.76
N SER A 114 -4.02 9.58 13.91
CA SER A 114 -5.14 9.60 12.98
C SER A 114 -5.12 8.37 12.05
N SER A 115 -6.27 7.73 11.89
CA SER A 115 -6.45 6.63 10.93
C SER A 115 -6.36 7.13 9.48
N CYS A 116 -5.86 6.28 8.58
CA CYS A 116 -5.87 6.54 7.13
C CYS A 116 -6.57 5.41 6.39
N SER A 117 -7.17 5.70 5.23
CA SER A 117 -7.88 4.70 4.43
C SER A 117 -7.42 4.64 2.98
N VAL A 118 -7.46 3.44 2.40
CA VAL A 118 -7.19 3.19 0.98
C VAL A 118 -8.28 2.32 0.39
N ARG A 119 -8.62 2.57 -0.88
CA ARG A 119 -9.54 1.71 -1.63
C ARG A 119 -8.92 0.33 -1.85
N LEU A 120 -9.74 -0.71 -1.68
CA LEU A 120 -9.45 -2.07 -2.09
C LEU A 120 -10.01 -2.28 -3.50
N TYR A 121 -9.27 -3.02 -4.30
CA TYR A 121 -9.57 -3.35 -5.68
C TYR A 121 -9.49 -4.86 -5.84
N GLU A 122 -10.29 -5.43 -6.74
CA GLU A 122 -10.00 -6.77 -7.23
C GLU A 122 -8.65 -6.73 -7.97
N SER A 123 -7.73 -7.65 -7.64
CA SER A 123 -6.31 -7.53 -8.04
C SER A 123 -6.13 -7.43 -9.57
N ALA A 124 -6.96 -8.15 -10.34
CA ALA A 124 -7.00 -8.04 -11.80
C ALA A 124 -7.39 -6.63 -12.31
N GLN A 125 -8.32 -5.94 -11.63
CA GLN A 125 -8.71 -4.57 -11.97
C GLN A 125 -7.58 -3.58 -11.64
N LEU A 126 -6.84 -3.81 -10.54
CA LEU A 126 -5.68 -2.98 -10.18
C LEU A 126 -4.57 -3.07 -11.24
N LEU A 127 -4.25 -4.29 -11.69
CA LEU A 127 -3.28 -4.50 -12.76
C LEU A 127 -3.68 -3.79 -14.06
N GLN A 128 -4.96 -3.89 -14.47
CA GLN A 128 -5.44 -3.19 -15.67
C GLN A 128 -5.27 -1.66 -15.55
N MET A 129 -5.67 -1.05 -14.43
CA MET A 129 -5.51 0.40 -14.22
C MET A 129 -4.05 0.84 -14.23
N ILE A 130 -3.13 0.03 -13.71
CA ILE A 130 -1.69 0.32 -13.74
C ILE A 130 -1.20 0.31 -15.19
N THR A 131 -1.49 -0.74 -15.96
CA THR A 131 -1.10 -0.83 -17.38
C THR A 131 -1.64 0.33 -18.21
N GLU A 132 -2.93 0.64 -18.11
CA GLU A 132 -3.55 1.76 -18.84
C GLU A 132 -2.94 3.12 -18.45
N SER A 133 -2.53 3.29 -17.18
CA SER A 133 -1.87 4.52 -16.73
C SER A 133 -0.45 4.65 -17.29
N HIS A 134 0.28 3.54 -17.41
CA HIS A 134 1.61 3.50 -18.01
C HIS A 134 1.53 3.82 -19.52
N GLU A 135 0.60 3.21 -20.26
CA GLU A 135 0.36 3.50 -21.68
C GLU A 135 0.04 4.98 -21.93
N LYS A 136 -0.84 5.58 -21.12
CA LYS A 136 -1.18 7.02 -21.21
C LYS A 136 -0.01 7.93 -20.86
N SER A 137 0.90 7.51 -19.97
CA SER A 137 2.13 8.25 -19.66
C SER A 137 3.24 8.09 -20.70
N GLY A 138 3.12 7.12 -21.62
CA GLY A 138 4.08 6.85 -22.69
C GLY A 138 3.84 7.62 -24.00
N LEU A 139 2.71 8.31 -24.16
CA LEU A 139 2.40 9.12 -25.35
C LEU A 139 2.83 10.59 -25.18
N SER A 140 4.12 10.83 -24.97
CA SER A 140 4.71 12.16 -25.10
C SER A 140 6.20 12.15 -25.46
N ASP A 141 6.59 11.36 -26.46
CA ASP A 141 7.84 11.59 -27.20
C ASP A 141 7.71 11.08 -28.65
N ALA A 142 7.28 11.98 -29.53
CA ALA A 142 7.11 11.73 -30.96
C ALA A 142 7.55 12.98 -31.75
N GLY A 143 8.87 13.18 -31.77
CA GLY A 143 9.60 14.21 -32.51
C GLY A 143 11.07 14.14 -32.06
N GLU A 144 12.07 14.05 -32.92
CA GLU A 144 12.10 14.31 -34.36
C GLU A 144 12.68 13.12 -35.13
N GLU A 145 12.12 12.87 -36.32
CA GLU A 145 12.67 11.92 -37.29
C GLU A 145 13.85 12.59 -38.03
N GLN A 146 14.96 11.88 -38.20
CA GLN A 146 16.10 12.39 -38.98
C GLN A 146 15.78 12.35 -40.47
N ASP A 147 15.99 13.45 -41.20
CA ASP A 147 16.22 13.38 -42.65
C ASP A 147 17.37 14.33 -43.07
N GLU A 148 18.47 13.73 -43.52
CA GLU A 148 19.55 14.44 -44.18
C GLU A 148 19.25 14.63 -45.68
N SER A 149 19.60 15.81 -46.20
CA SER A 149 19.94 16.03 -47.61
C SER A 149 18.79 16.16 -48.62
N LYS A 150 18.53 17.42 -49.03
CA LYS A 150 18.50 17.77 -50.46
C LYS A 150 18.97 19.20 -50.76
N LYS A 151 19.94 19.23 -51.68
CA LYS A 151 20.80 20.32 -52.13
C LYS A 151 20.14 21.57 -52.77
N ALA A 152 20.86 22.69 -52.58
CA ALA A 152 21.32 23.69 -53.57
C ALA A 152 20.39 24.77 -54.15
N CYS A 153 20.85 26.03 -54.02
CA CYS A 153 21.37 26.97 -55.05
C CYS A 153 22.09 28.12 -54.28
N MET A 154 23.32 28.57 -54.59
CA MET A 154 23.71 29.56 -55.63
C MET A 154 22.67 30.70 -55.79
N ILE A 155 22.97 31.96 -56.07
CA ILE A 155 24.13 32.59 -56.71
C ILE A 155 24.67 33.66 -55.75
N ASP A 156 25.99 33.88 -55.64
CA ASP A 156 27.07 33.16 -56.33
C ASP A 156 27.44 31.82 -55.65
#